data_AF-A0A5R2N4N4-F1
#
_entry.id   AF-A0A5R2N4N4-F1
#
_cell.length_a   1.000
_cell.length_b   1.000
_cell.length_c   1.000
_cell.angle_alpha   90.00
_cell.angle_beta   90.00
_cell.angle_gamma   90.00
#
_symmetry.space_group_name_H-M   'P 1'
#
loop_
_entity.id
_entity.type
_entity.pdbx_description
1 polymer ?
#
loop_
_entity_poly.entity_id
_entity_poly.type
_entity_poly.pdbx_seq_one_letter_code
_entity_poly.pdbx_strand_id
1 'polypeptide(L)'
;MSVITTIEQLEALYALPGEASVIKELDHVIPEYAAFIEASPFVALATSGPEGLDCSPRGDLAGFVRIVDAKTLMMPDRRGNNRADSLKNIIRDPRVGLLFLVPGSGTTLRINGRAHITTDAASCASFMVDG
;
A
#
# COMPACT_ATOMS: atom_id res chain seq x y z
N MET A 1 -25.09 -0.64 -25.39
CA MET A 1 -24.46 -0.51 -24.06
C MET A 1 -24.24 0.98 -23.83
N SER A 2 -24.81 1.59 -22.78
CA SER A 2 -24.53 2.99 -22.46
C SER A 2 -23.17 3.08 -21.77
N VAL A 3 -22.31 4.01 -22.18
CA VAL A 3 -20.96 4.20 -21.63
C VAL A 3 -20.90 5.56 -20.95
N ILE A 4 -20.45 5.59 -19.70
CA ILE A 4 -20.18 6.82 -18.94
C ILE A 4 -18.83 7.36 -19.43
N THR A 5 -18.81 8.59 -19.90
CA THR A 5 -17.62 9.25 -20.46
C THR A 5 -17.24 10.54 -19.75
N THR A 6 -18.04 11.00 -18.78
CA THR A 6 -17.73 12.19 -17.97
C THR A 6 -17.92 11.93 -16.48
N ILE A 7 -17.33 12.78 -15.65
CA ILE A 7 -17.43 12.69 -14.19
C ILE A 7 -18.86 13.00 -13.75
N GLU A 8 -19.52 13.97 -14.37
CA GLU A 8 -20.88 14.39 -14.02
C GLU A 8 -21.90 13.28 -14.29
N GLN A 9 -21.72 12.54 -15.38
CA GLN A 9 -22.52 11.35 -15.68
C GLN A 9 -22.36 10.27 -14.61
N LEU A 10 -21.16 10.12 -14.04
CA LEU A 10 -20.91 9.19 -12.95
C LEU A 10 -21.54 9.68 -11.64
N GLU A 11 -21.29 10.94 -11.27
CA GLU A 11 -21.77 11.54 -10.02
C GLU A 11 -23.31 11.59 -9.96
N ALA A 12 -23.98 11.75 -11.10
CA ALA A 12 -25.43 11.67 -11.18
C ALA A 12 -26.02 10.30 -10.76
N LEU A 13 -25.19 9.24 -10.67
CA LEU A 13 -25.61 7.89 -10.29
C LEU A 13 -25.36 7.55 -8.82
N TYR A 14 -24.57 8.34 -8.10
CA TYR A 14 -24.15 8.03 -6.73
C TYR A 14 -24.63 9.09 -5.74
N ALA A 15 -24.96 8.66 -4.52
CA ALA A 15 -25.12 9.57 -3.40
C ALA A 15 -23.76 10.08 -2.92
N LEU A 16 -23.74 11.23 -2.25
CA LEU A 16 -22.54 11.74 -1.59
C LEU A 16 -22.03 10.71 -0.56
N PRO A 17 -20.70 10.59 -0.37
CA PRO A 17 -20.13 9.72 0.66
C PRO A 17 -20.69 10.08 2.04
N GLY A 18 -20.99 9.06 2.85
CA GLY A 18 -21.35 9.26 4.24
C GLY A 18 -20.19 9.90 5.02
N GLU A 19 -20.52 10.76 5.99
CA GLU A 19 -19.56 11.53 6.78
C GLU A 19 -18.48 10.65 7.44
N ALA A 20 -18.87 9.49 7.98
CA ALA A 20 -17.95 8.54 8.61
C ALA A 20 -16.90 7.96 7.63
N SER A 21 -17.20 7.90 6.32
CA SER A 21 -16.24 7.46 5.31
C SER A 21 -15.21 8.53 4.99
N VAL A 22 -15.61 9.79 5.06
CA VAL A 22 -14.74 10.95 4.81
C VAL A 22 -13.81 11.19 6.00
N ILE A 23 -14.33 11.14 7.23
CA ILE A 23 -13.54 11.39 8.46
C ILE A 23 -12.40 10.38 8.62
N LYS A 24 -12.56 9.16 8.11
CA LYS A 24 -11.52 8.12 8.18
C LYS A 24 -10.38 8.33 7.19
N GLU A 25 -10.48 9.30 6.27
CA GLU A 25 -9.37 9.70 5.42
C GLU A 25 -8.43 10.63 6.19
N LEU A 26 -7.32 10.08 6.65
CA LEU A 26 -6.30 10.81 7.41
C LEU A 26 -4.97 10.81 6.64
N ASP A 27 -4.18 11.85 6.84
CA ASP A 27 -2.86 12.02 6.21
C ASP A 27 -1.71 11.38 7.02
N HIS A 28 -2.04 10.64 8.08
CA HIS A 28 -1.10 10.00 8.99
C HIS A 28 -1.68 8.72 9.62
N VAL A 29 -0.79 7.90 10.18
CA VAL A 29 -1.10 6.67 10.89
C VAL A 29 -1.51 7.00 12.33
N ILE A 30 -2.75 6.63 12.69
CA ILE A 30 -3.27 6.65 14.06
C ILE A 30 -3.10 5.25 14.71
N PRO A 31 -3.23 5.11 16.04
CA PRO A 31 -3.05 3.84 16.72
C PRO A 31 -3.88 2.67 16.15
N GLU A 32 -5.11 2.94 15.73
CA GLU A 32 -6.00 1.94 15.12
C GLU A 32 -5.48 1.46 13.76
N TYR A 33 -4.88 2.37 12.98
CA TYR A 33 -4.27 2.02 11.69
C TYR A 33 -2.95 1.30 11.89
N ALA A 34 -2.17 1.70 12.90
CA ALA A 34 -0.95 1.01 13.28
C ALA A 34 -1.22 -0.45 13.64
N ALA A 35 -2.22 -0.70 14.51
CA ALA A 35 -2.62 -2.06 14.88
C ALA A 35 -3.04 -2.91 13.67
N PHE A 36 -3.71 -2.29 12.69
CA PHE A 36 -4.10 -3.00 11.47
C PHE A 36 -2.90 -3.32 10.57
N ILE A 37 -1.96 -2.38 10.40
CA ILE A 37 -0.70 -2.59 9.65
C ILE A 37 0.10 -3.73 10.28
N GLU A 38 0.27 -3.68 11.60
CA GLU A 38 1.03 -4.68 12.37
C GLU A 38 0.39 -6.07 12.32
N ALA A 39 -0.94 -6.15 12.28
CA ALA A 39 -1.67 -7.41 12.18
C ALA A 39 -1.69 -8.00 10.75
N SER A 40 -1.29 -7.24 9.73
CA SER A 40 -1.43 -7.64 8.32
C SER A 40 -0.26 -8.52 7.86
N PRO A 41 -0.48 -9.81 7.51
CA PRO A 41 0.54 -10.66 6.90
C PRO A 41 0.66 -10.43 5.38
N PHE A 42 -0.17 -9.56 4.81
CA PHE A 42 -0.24 -9.33 3.37
C PHE A 42 -0.54 -7.86 3.02
N VAL A 43 0.15 -7.37 1.99
CA VAL A 43 -0.05 -6.06 1.38
C VAL A 43 -0.02 -6.18 -0.14
N ALA A 44 -1.02 -5.64 -0.83
CA ALA A 44 -0.92 -5.43 -2.27
C ALA A 44 -0.25 -4.07 -2.55
N LEU A 45 0.87 -4.09 -3.26
CA LEU A 45 1.62 -2.90 -3.68
C LEU A 45 1.23 -2.54 -5.12
N ALA A 46 0.52 -1.43 -5.29
CA ALA A 46 0.21 -0.85 -6.58
C ALA A 46 1.29 0.16 -7.00
N THR A 47 1.80 0.03 -8.22
CA THR A 47 2.77 0.95 -8.82
C THR A 47 2.40 1.27 -10.28
N SER A 48 2.95 2.35 -10.83
CA SER A 48 2.73 2.74 -12.23
C SER A 48 4.06 2.83 -12.97
N GLY A 49 4.10 2.28 -14.18
CA GLY A 49 5.23 2.37 -15.09
C GLY A 49 4.77 2.64 -16.53
N PRO A 50 5.70 2.89 -17.47
CA PRO A 50 5.37 3.06 -18.89
C PRO A 50 4.72 1.81 -19.51
N GLU A 51 4.90 0.64 -18.89
CA GLU A 51 4.27 -0.62 -19.29
C GLU A 51 2.82 -0.76 -18.79
N GLY A 52 2.35 0.17 -17.94
CA GLY A 52 1.01 0.18 -17.37
C GLY A 52 1.01 0.15 -15.83
N LEU A 53 -0.09 -0.36 -15.27
CA LEU A 53 -0.25 -0.54 -13.82
C LEU A 53 0.26 -1.93 -13.41
N ASP A 54 0.97 -1.98 -12.29
CA ASP A 54 1.39 -3.22 -11.62
C ASP A 54 0.75 -3.31 -10.23
N CYS A 55 0.36 -4.52 -9.82
CA CYS A 55 -0.16 -4.81 -8.50
C CYS A 55 0.53 -6.07 -7.97
N SER A 56 1.52 -5.86 -7.12
CA SER A 56 2.41 -6.90 -6.63
C SER A 56 2.01 -7.36 -5.23
N PRO A 57 1.74 -8.66 -5.02
CA PRO A 57 1.47 -9.21 -3.69
C PRO A 57 2.75 -9.25 -2.85
N ARG A 58 2.71 -8.67 -1.65
CA ARG A 58 3.80 -8.69 -0.67
C ARG A 58 3.28 -9.40 0.58
N GLY A 59 3.86 -10.55 0.92
CA GLY A 59 3.45 -11.36 2.06
C GLY A 59 4.62 -11.82 2.90
N ASP A 60 4.41 -11.87 4.20
CA ASP A 60 5.38 -12.30 5.22
C ASP A 60 4.64 -12.51 6.56
N LEU A 61 5.35 -12.80 7.65
CA LEU A 61 4.79 -12.74 8.99
C LEU A 61 4.17 -11.36 9.27
N ALA A 62 3.08 -11.36 10.04
CA ALA A 62 2.44 -10.11 10.48
C ALA A 62 3.47 -9.19 11.17
N GLY A 63 3.43 -7.91 10.83
CA GLY A 63 4.39 -6.90 11.32
C GLY A 63 5.64 -6.73 10.44
N PHE A 64 5.69 -7.35 9.25
CA PHE A 64 6.82 -7.17 8.33
C PHE A 64 6.91 -5.75 7.76
N VAL A 65 5.78 -5.05 7.64
CA VAL A 65 5.79 -3.60 7.39
C VAL A 65 5.90 -2.88 8.73
N ARG A 66 6.97 -2.09 8.89
CA ARG A 66 7.24 -1.33 10.12
C ARG A 66 6.81 0.12 9.96
N ILE A 67 6.26 0.67 11.02
CA ILE A 67 5.92 2.09 11.14
C ILE A 67 7.14 2.78 11.75
N VAL A 68 7.77 3.67 11.00
CA VAL A 68 8.92 4.46 11.47
C VAL A 68 8.43 5.68 12.24
N ASP A 69 7.42 6.34 11.69
CA ASP A 69 6.71 7.46 12.28
C ASP A 69 5.29 7.56 11.70
N ALA A 70 4.53 8.57 12.11
CA ALA A 70 3.15 8.76 11.70
C ALA A 70 2.92 8.89 10.18
N LYS A 71 3.97 9.17 9.38
CA LYS A 71 3.89 9.34 7.92
C LYS A 71 4.88 8.46 7.14
N THR A 72 5.64 7.61 7.82
CA THR A 72 6.71 6.82 7.20
C THR A 72 6.57 5.34 7.55
N LEU A 73 6.50 4.51 6.51
CA LEU A 73 6.54 3.04 6.61
C LEU A 73 7.80 2.49 5.95
N MET A 74 8.29 1.38 6.47
CA MET A 74 9.34 0.58 5.84
C MET A 74 8.82 -0.83 5.57
N MET A 75 9.02 -1.31 4.35
CA MET A 75 8.66 -2.65 3.92
C MET A 75 9.89 -3.34 3.32
N PRO A 76 10.25 -4.55 3.75
CA PRO A 76 11.34 -5.30 3.16
C PRO A 76 10.96 -5.83 1.77
N ASP A 77 11.92 -5.82 0.85
CA ASP A 77 11.81 -6.62 -0.37
C ASP A 77 12.28 -8.04 -0.07
N ARG A 78 11.34 -8.99 -0.05
CA ARG A 78 11.61 -10.41 0.22
C ARG A 78 11.99 -11.14 -1.06
N ARG A 79 12.79 -12.21 -0.90
CA ARG A 79 13.18 -13.05 -2.03
C ARG A 79 11.95 -13.67 -2.69
N GLY A 80 11.72 -13.30 -3.95
CA GLY A 80 10.63 -13.83 -4.77
C GLY A 80 11.13 -14.46 -6.07
N ASN A 81 10.42 -14.18 -7.16
CA ASN A 81 10.73 -14.66 -8.52
C ASN A 81 11.76 -13.79 -9.28
N ASN A 82 12.42 -12.85 -8.58
CA ASN A 82 13.36 -11.87 -9.14
C ASN A 82 12.77 -10.92 -10.22
N ARG A 83 11.44 -10.86 -10.37
CA ARG A 83 10.80 -9.81 -11.16
C ARG A 83 10.74 -8.52 -10.35
N ALA A 84 11.74 -7.65 -10.56
CA ALA A 84 11.84 -6.34 -9.92
C ALA A 84 10.90 -5.28 -10.55
N ASP A 85 9.74 -5.67 -11.05
CA ASP A 85 8.87 -4.80 -11.87
C ASP A 85 8.36 -3.60 -11.03
N SER A 86 7.78 -3.84 -9.85
CA SER A 86 7.34 -2.75 -8.96
C SER A 86 8.50 -1.87 -8.49
N LEU A 87 9.70 -2.43 -8.30
CA LEU A 87 10.88 -1.67 -7.87
C LEU A 87 11.37 -0.73 -9.00
N LYS A 88 11.41 -1.21 -10.24
CA LYS A 88 11.70 -0.39 -11.41
C LYS A 88 10.66 0.72 -11.58
N ASN A 89 9.38 0.41 -11.33
CA ASN A 89 8.32 1.39 -11.36
C ASN A 89 8.55 2.48 -10.31
N ILE A 90 8.85 2.13 -9.05
CA ILE A 90 9.14 3.11 -7.97
C ILE A 90 10.28 4.07 -8.34
N ILE A 91 11.33 3.57 -9.00
CA ILE A 91 12.44 4.43 -9.46
C ILE A 91 11.97 5.44 -10.53
N ARG A 92 11.05 5.04 -11.41
CA ARG A 92 10.54 5.86 -12.52
C ARG A 92 9.41 6.81 -12.09
N ASP A 93 8.51 6.32 -11.24
CA ASP A 93 7.38 7.02 -10.66
C ASP A 93 7.24 6.60 -9.18
N PRO A 94 7.53 7.50 -8.23
CA PRO A 94 7.54 7.14 -6.81
C PRO A 94 6.12 6.96 -6.23
N ARG A 95 5.05 7.26 -6.97
CA ARG A 95 3.68 7.13 -6.46
C ARG A 95 3.33 5.65 -6.27
N VAL A 96 2.86 5.32 -5.07
CA VAL A 96 2.45 3.95 -4.72
C VAL A 96 1.11 3.95 -3.98
N GLY A 97 0.38 2.85 -4.14
CA GLY A 97 -0.75 2.49 -3.30
C GLY A 97 -0.47 1.19 -2.56
N LEU A 98 -0.87 1.12 -1.29
CA LEU A 98 -0.79 -0.07 -0.46
C LEU A 98 -2.20 -0.44 -0.02
N LEU A 99 -2.53 -1.73 -0.10
CA LEU A 99 -3.74 -2.29 0.48
C LEU A 99 -3.37 -3.41 1.44
N PHE A 100 -3.53 -3.15 2.73
CA PHE A 100 -3.28 -4.09 3.82
C PHE A 100 -4.49 -4.99 4.02
N LEU A 101 -4.24 -6.29 4.18
CA LEU A 101 -5.27 -7.32 4.37
C LEU A 101 -4.93 -8.19 5.59
N VAL A 102 -5.95 -8.45 6.41
CA VAL A 102 -5.89 -9.39 7.55
C VAL A 102 -6.86 -10.54 7.27
N PRO A 103 -6.40 -11.81 7.22
CA PRO A 103 -7.28 -12.95 7.01
C PRO A 103 -8.44 -13.00 8.01
N GLY A 104 -9.66 -13.22 7.52
CA GLY A 104 -10.88 -13.25 8.34
C GLY A 104 -11.46 -11.88 8.70
N SER A 105 -10.77 -10.77 8.38
CA SER A 105 -11.31 -9.42 8.55
C SER A 105 -12.14 -8.99 7.34
N GLY A 106 -13.31 -8.38 7.60
CA GLY A 106 -14.10 -7.69 6.57
C GLY A 106 -13.64 -6.27 6.28
N THR A 107 -12.58 -5.80 6.94
CA THR A 107 -12.01 -4.45 6.79
C THR A 107 -10.67 -4.51 6.09
N THR A 108 -10.34 -3.46 5.36
CA THR A 108 -9.03 -3.25 4.74
C THR A 108 -8.51 -1.86 5.08
N LEU A 109 -7.20 -1.67 5.00
CA LEU A 109 -6.57 -0.36 5.15
C LEU A 109 -5.82 0.00 3.87
N ARG A 110 -6.16 1.16 3.29
CA ARG A 110 -5.50 1.71 2.12
C ARG A 110 -4.58 2.85 2.52
N ILE A 111 -3.36 2.85 1.98
CA ILE A 111 -2.41 3.95 2.11
C ILE A 111 -1.94 4.35 0.72
N ASN A 112 -1.99 5.63 0.40
CA ASN A 112 -1.40 6.19 -0.82
C ASN A 112 -0.26 7.11 -0.44
N GLY A 113 0.84 7.06 -1.18
CA GLY A 113 2.01 7.87 -0.84
C GLY A 113 3.09 7.83 -1.90
N ARG A 114 4.31 8.12 -1.45
CA ARG A 114 5.53 8.06 -2.27
C ARG A 114 6.51 7.08 -1.65
N ALA A 115 7.14 6.26 -2.48
CA ALA A 115 8.18 5.32 -2.07
C ALA A 115 9.53 5.69 -2.69
N HIS A 116 10.59 5.25 -2.01
CA HIS A 116 11.94 5.19 -2.55
C HIS A 116 12.58 3.88 -2.06
N ILE A 117 13.66 3.46 -2.71
CA ILE A 117 14.38 2.23 -2.37
C ILE A 117 15.65 2.62 -1.63
N THR A 118 15.90 1.95 -0.52
CA THR A 118 17.15 2.08 0.23
C THR A 118 17.86 0.75 0.30
N THR A 119 19.19 0.79 0.19
CA THR A 119 20.10 -0.33 0.45
C THR A 119 21.00 -0.02 1.64
N ASP A 120 20.58 0.91 2.51
CA ASP A 120 21.30 1.23 3.74
C ASP A 120 21.50 -0.03 4.59
N ALA A 121 22.74 -0.28 4.97
CA ALA A 121 23.14 -1.54 5.60
C ALA A 121 22.44 -1.76 6.95
N ALA A 122 22.24 -0.69 7.74
CA ALA A 122 21.56 -0.78 9.03
C ALA A 122 20.07 -1.10 8.83
N SER A 123 19.43 -0.44 7.86
CA SER A 123 18.04 -0.70 7.49
C SER A 123 17.86 -2.15 7.02
N CYS A 124 18.69 -2.62 6.08
CA CYS A 124 18.65 -4.00 5.60
C CYS A 124 18.90 -5.02 6.73
N ALA A 125 19.92 -4.79 7.56
CA ALA A 125 20.23 -5.66 8.70
C ALA A 125 19.04 -5.75 9.68
N SER A 126 18.34 -4.64 9.92
CA SER A 126 17.18 -4.63 10.81
C SER A 126 16.02 -5.51 10.31
N PHE A 127 15.93 -5.79 9.01
CA PHE A 127 14.87 -6.62 8.40
C PHE A 127 15.28 -8.07 8.16
N MET A 128 16.49 -8.47 8.55
CA MET A 128 16.93 -9.85 8.43
C MET A 128 15.99 -10.78 9.23
N VAL A 129 15.63 -11.89 8.60
CA VAL A 129 14.88 -12.97 9.22
C VAL A 129 15.74 -14.22 9.11
N ASP A 130 15.81 -15.01 10.18
CA ASP A 130 16.44 -16.32 10.14
C ASP A 130 15.56 -17.23 9.28
N GLY A 131 16.13 -17.76 8.21
CA GLY A 131 15.47 -18.66 7.25
C GLY A 131 15.48 -20.10 7.71
#